data_AF-A0A367LVX8-F1
#
_entry.id   AF-A0A367LVX8-F1
#
_cell.length_a   1.000
_cell.length_b   1.000
_cell.length_c   1.000
_cell.angle_alpha   90.00
_cell.angle_beta   90.00
_cell.angle_gamma   90.00
#
_symmetry.space_group_name_H-M   'P 1'
#
loop_
_entity.id
_entity.type
_entity.pdbx_description
1 polymer ?
#
loop_
_entity_poly.entity_id
_entity_poly.type
_entity_poly.pdbx_seq_one_letter_code
_entity_poly.pdbx_strand_id
1 'polypeptide(L)'
;CIRDRVIITLIVIDVGLSLLKLRHPKLDTLIEGSPTLIVEYGRPLHARLAEARLREEDILLAARETQGLERMEQIRFAILEKNGKISIIPDRGD
;
A
#
# COMPACT_ATOMS: atom_id res chain seq x y z
N CYS A 1 -5.19 -4.84 -42.71
CA CYS A 1 -5.78 -6.14 -42.32
C CYS A 1 -5.32 -6.61 -40.93
N ILE A 2 -4.03 -6.85 -40.64
CA ILE A 2 -3.56 -7.17 -39.27
C ILE A 2 -3.64 -5.96 -38.33
N ARG A 3 -3.30 -4.77 -38.83
CA ARG A 3 -3.29 -3.52 -38.05
C ARG A 3 -4.66 -3.14 -37.48
N ASP A 4 -5.73 -3.42 -38.22
CA ASP A 4 -7.10 -3.04 -37.85
C ASP A 4 -7.67 -3.96 -36.76
N ARG A 5 -7.26 -5.24 -36.74
CA ARG A 5 -7.67 -6.21 -35.71
C ARG A 5 -7.08 -5.86 -34.35
N VAL A 6 -5.83 -5.41 -34.30
CA VAL A 6 -5.14 -5.04 -33.05
C VAL A 6 -5.85 -3.86 -32.37
N ILE A 7 -6.22 -2.85 -33.15
CA ILE A 7 -6.92 -1.66 -32.65
C ILE A 7 -8.27 -2.06 -32.05
N ILE A 8 -9.04 -2.90 -32.74
CA ILE A 8 -10.34 -3.37 -32.26
C ILE A 8 -10.18 -4.21 -30.98
N THR A 9 -9.22 -5.13 -30.92
CA THR A 9 -8.99 -5.92 -29.70
C THR A 9 -8.56 -5.06 -28.51
N LEU A 10 -7.72 -4.04 -28.72
CA LEU A 10 -7.33 -3.11 -27.65
C LEU A 10 -8.51 -2.30 -27.14
N ILE A 11 -9.32 -1.74 -28.05
CA ILE A 11 -10.52 -0.97 -27.68
C ILE A 11 -11.50 -1.85 -26.89
N VAL A 12 -11.71 -3.10 -27.30
CA VAL A 12 -12.59 -4.03 -26.58
C VAL A 12 -12.05 -4.36 -25.19
N ILE A 13 -10.74 -4.56 -25.05
CA ILE A 13 -10.10 -4.80 -23.75
C ILE A 13 -10.20 -3.57 -22.85
N ASP A 14 -9.90 -2.37 -23.36
CA ASP A 14 -9.97 -1.13 -22.60
C ASP A 14 -11.40 -0.85 -22.13
N VAL A 15 -12.39 -0.93 -23.02
CA VAL A 15 -13.80 -0.74 -22.68
C VAL A 15 -14.27 -1.82 -21.71
N GLY A 16 -13.86 -3.08 -21.91
CA GLY A 16 -14.15 -4.18 -21.02
C GLY A 16 -13.61 -3.96 -19.61
N LEU A 17 -12.35 -3.54 -19.49
CA LEU A 17 -11.71 -3.18 -18.22
C LEU A 17 -12.38 -1.98 -17.57
N SER A 18 -12.75 -0.94 -18.33
CA SER A 18 -13.48 0.22 -17.81
C SER A 18 -14.85 -0.16 -17.23
N LEU A 19 -15.62 -1.01 -17.92
CA LEU A 19 -16.92 -1.47 -17.43
C LEU A 19 -16.78 -2.40 -16.21
N LEU A 20 -15.73 -3.22 -16.17
CA LEU A 20 -15.45 -4.09 -15.03
C LEU A 20 -15.09 -3.28 -13.78
N LYS A 21 -14.29 -2.21 -13.93
CA LYS A 21 -13.97 -1.27 -12.84
C LYS A 21 -15.22 -0.59 -12.29
N LEU A 22 -16.10 -0.10 -13.18
CA LEU A 22 -17.37 0.53 -12.78
C LEU A 22 -18.30 -0.43 -12.02
N ARG A 23 -18.28 -1.72 -12.33
CA ARG A 23 -19.12 -2.74 -11.69
C ARG A 23 -18.59 -3.17 -10.31
N HIS A 24 -17.29 -3.02 -10.07
CA HIS A 24 -16.66 -3.39 -8.81
C HIS A 24 -15.77 -2.27 -8.25
N PRO A 25 -16.33 -1.15 -7.77
CA PRO A 25 -15.54 -0.07 -7.15
C PRO A 25 -14.76 -0.52 -5.90
N LYS A 26 -15.19 -1.64 -5.26
CA LYS A 26 -14.45 -2.27 -4.16
C LYS A 26 -13.18 -2.98 -4.62
N LEU A 27 -13.10 -3.42 -5.88
CA LEU A 27 -11.88 -3.97 -6.47
C LEU A 27 -10.85 -2.86 -6.67
N ASP A 28 -11.26 -1.66 -7.08
CA ASP A 28 -10.35 -0.49 -7.10
C ASP A 28 -9.83 -0.18 -5.69
N THR A 29 -10.63 -0.27 -4.62
CA THR A 29 -10.14 -0.04 -3.25
C THR A 29 -9.20 -1.14 -2.75
N LEU A 30 -9.40 -2.38 -3.21
CA LEU A 30 -8.52 -3.52 -2.91
C LEU A 30 -7.20 -3.45 -3.71
N ILE A 31 -7.24 -2.88 -4.92
CA ILE A 31 -6.11 -2.76 -5.85
C ILE A 31 -5.31 -1.48 -5.58
N GLU A 32 -5.96 -0.36 -5.24
CA GLU A 32 -5.31 0.92 -4.91
C GLU A 32 -4.88 1.02 -3.43
N GLY A 33 -5.39 0.13 -2.57
CA GLY A 33 -5.12 0.12 -1.13
C GLY A 33 -5.78 1.29 -0.38
N SER A 34 -6.08 1.07 0.90
CA SER A 34 -6.36 2.15 1.84
C SER A 34 -5.11 2.40 2.68
N PRO A 35 -4.80 3.66 3.05
CA PRO A 35 -3.79 3.91 4.07
C PRO A 35 -4.14 3.07 5.31
N THR A 36 -3.18 2.29 5.77
CA THR A 36 -3.38 1.28 6.80
C THR A 36 -2.37 1.50 7.92
N LEU A 37 -2.86 1.73 9.14
CA LEU A 37 -2.00 1.79 10.31
C LEU A 37 -1.40 0.41 10.58
N ILE A 38 -0.07 0.30 10.61
CA ILE A 38 0.65 -0.96 10.79
C ILE A 38 1.51 -0.99 12.06
N VAL A 39 1.78 0.17 12.69
CA VAL A 39 2.38 0.29 14.03
C VAL A 39 1.65 1.35 14.82
N GLU A 40 1.39 1.08 16.09
CA GLU A 40 0.81 2.00 17.05
C GLU A 40 1.60 1.97 18.36
N TYR A 41 2.16 3.12 18.76
CA TYR A 41 2.98 3.31 19.97
C TYR A 41 4.05 2.22 20.16
N GLY A 42 4.87 2.00 19.12
CA GLY A 42 5.92 0.99 19.10
C GLY A 42 5.42 -0.46 19.07
N ARG A 43 4.12 -0.71 18.88
CA ARG A 43 3.55 -2.06 18.77
C ARG A 43 3.16 -2.36 17.33
N PRO A 44 3.81 -3.34 16.67
CA PRO A 44 3.43 -3.78 15.34
C PRO A 44 2.06 -4.47 15.34
N LEU A 45 1.20 -4.07 14.41
CA LEU A 45 -0.15 -4.62 14.24
C LEU A 45 -0.08 -5.84 13.33
N HIS A 46 0.26 -6.99 13.92
CA HIS A 46 0.63 -8.22 13.20
C HIS A 46 -0.40 -8.71 12.18
N ALA A 47 -1.70 -8.58 12.49
CA ALA A 47 -2.76 -8.94 11.55
C ALA A 47 -2.68 -8.11 10.26
N ARG A 48 -2.46 -6.80 10.38
CA ARG A 48 -2.34 -5.88 9.24
C ARG A 48 -1.04 -6.06 8.47
N LEU A 49 0.04 -6.40 9.18
CA LEU A 49 1.30 -6.78 8.54
C LEU A 49 1.16 -8.06 7.72
N ALA A 50 0.46 -9.07 8.25
CA ALA A 50 0.18 -10.31 7.53
C ALA A 50 -0.68 -10.06 6.28
N GLU A 51 -1.74 -9.24 6.40
CA GLU A 51 -2.58 -8.82 5.27
C GLU A 51 -1.78 -8.09 4.19
N ALA A 52 -0.87 -7.19 4.60
CA ALA A 52 0.02 -6.44 3.72
C ALA A 52 1.25 -7.24 3.24
N ARG A 53 1.44 -8.47 3.73
CA ARG A 53 2.65 -9.29 3.49
C ARG A 53 3.96 -8.57 3.85
N LEU A 54 3.91 -7.77 4.90
CA LEU A 54 5.04 -7.04 5.45
C LEU A 54 5.55 -7.72 6.73
N ARG A 55 6.82 -7.51 7.02
CA ARG A 55 7.51 -7.93 8.23
C ARG A 55 7.96 -6.69 9.00
N GLU A 56 8.26 -6.86 10.29
CA GLU A 56 8.74 -5.76 11.13
C GLU A 56 10.04 -5.14 10.60
N GLU A 57 10.89 -5.95 9.93
CA GLU A 57 12.11 -5.48 9.26
C GLU A 57 11.82 -4.47 8.14
N ASP A 58 10.69 -4.58 7.45
CA ASP A 58 10.30 -3.63 6.39
C ASP A 58 9.95 -2.26 7.00
N ILE A 59 9.30 -2.27 8.17
CA ILE A 59 9.02 -1.04 8.94
C ILE A 59 10.33 -0.41 9.42
N LEU A 60 11.21 -1.21 10.03
CA LEU A 60 12.49 -0.71 10.55
C LEU A 60 13.40 -0.19 9.43
N LEU A 61 13.37 -0.81 8.26
CA LEU A 61 14.06 -0.31 7.07
C LEU A 61 13.54 1.09 6.69
N ALA A 62 12.22 1.24 6.54
CA ALA A 62 11.61 2.54 6.23
C ALA A 62 11.91 3.60 7.31
N ALA A 63 11.91 3.19 8.59
CA ALA A 63 12.23 4.08 9.71
C ALA A 63 13.69 4.55 9.69
N ARG A 64 14.64 3.69 9.32
CA ARG A 64 16.04 4.07 9.12
C ARG A 64 16.21 5.01 7.94
N GLU A 65 15.60 4.68 6.81
CA GLU A 65 15.74 5.46 5.57
C GLU A 65 15.14 6.86 5.67
N THR A 66 14.01 7.00 6.37
CA THR A 66 13.26 8.26 6.40
C THR A 66 13.52 9.12 7.64
N GLN A 67 13.75 8.50 8.80
CA GLN A 67 13.85 9.18 10.09
C GLN A 67 15.14 8.84 10.87
N GLY A 68 15.96 7.88 10.41
CA GLY A 68 17.14 7.42 11.12
C GLY A 68 16.85 6.66 12.42
N LEU A 69 15.67 6.05 12.55
CA LEU A 69 15.27 5.31 13.75
C LEU A 69 15.64 3.82 13.62
N GLU A 70 16.16 3.21 14.68
CA GLU A 70 16.61 1.82 14.65
C GLU A 70 15.73 0.86 15.44
N ARG A 71 14.91 1.39 16.35
CA ARG A 71 14.08 0.59 17.26
C ARG A 71 12.61 0.89 17.08
N MET A 72 11.78 -0.13 17.25
CA MET A 72 10.33 -0.03 17.09
C MET A 72 9.72 0.92 18.11
N GLU A 73 10.22 0.94 19.35
CA GLU A 73 9.71 1.82 20.42
C GLU A 73 9.86 3.31 20.10
N GLN A 74 10.73 3.68 19.15
CA GLN A 74 10.90 5.07 18.72
C GLN A 74 9.83 5.52 17.71
N ILE A 75 8.95 4.60 17.27
CA ILE A 75 7.94 4.83 16.25
C ILE A 75 6.58 4.96 16.94
N ARG A 76 5.99 6.16 16.90
CA ARG A 76 4.64 6.39 17.41
C ARG A 76 3.59 5.79 16.49
N PHE A 77 3.72 6.04 15.19
CA PHE A 77 2.83 5.45 14.19
C PHE A 77 3.61 5.09 12.93
N ALA A 78 3.26 3.97 12.31
CA ALA A 78 3.67 3.64 10.95
C ALA A 78 2.43 3.36 10.11
N ILE A 79 2.36 3.97 8.92
CA ILE A 79 1.20 3.90 8.03
C ILE A 79 1.67 3.37 6.68
N LEU A 80 1.08 2.28 6.22
CA LEU A 80 1.23 1.80 4.85
C LEU A 80 0.34 2.64 3.95
N GLU A 81 0.93 3.47 3.11
CA GLU A 81 0.24 4.34 2.15
C GLU A 81 -0.25 3.56 0.93
N LYS A 82 -1.20 4.14 0.19
CA LYS A 82 -1.75 3.58 -1.05
C LYS A 82 -0.70 3.25 -2.12
N ASN A 83 0.38 4.01 -2.15
CA ASN A 83 1.50 3.81 -3.08
C ASN A 83 2.50 2.73 -2.61
N GLY A 84 2.21 2.02 -1.52
CA GLY A 84 3.07 0.99 -0.95
C GLY A 84 4.21 1.52 -0.08
N LYS A 85 4.34 2.84 0.10
CA LYS A 85 5.36 3.42 0.99
C LYS A 85 4.91 3.35 2.44
N ILE A 86 5.87 3.26 3.35
CA ILE A 86 5.63 3.31 4.79
C ILE A 86 5.97 4.72 5.29
N SER A 87 4.95 5.44 5.74
CA SER A 87 5.11 6.71 6.44
C SER A 87 5.43 6.45 7.91
N ILE A 88 6.46 7.10 8.45
CA ILE A 88 6.92 6.92 9.83
C ILE A 88 6.73 8.21 10.61
N ILE A 89 6.05 8.11 11.76
CA ILE A 89 5.86 9.22 12.70
C ILE A 89 6.65 8.88 13.97
N PRO A 90 7.76 9.60 14.26
CA PRO A 90 8.58 9.37 15.44
C PRO A 90 7.84 9.66 16.74
N ASP A 91 8.22 8.95 17.80
CA ASP A 91 7.81 9.29 19.15
C ASP A 91 8.71 10.38 19.74
N ARG A 92 8.11 11.52 20.11
CA ARG A 92 8.78 12.68 20.71
C ARG A 92 8.78 12.67 22.25
N GLY A 93 8.16 11.69 22.91
CA GLY A 93 8.19 11.54 24.37
C GLY A 93 7.39 12.59 25.15
N ASP A 94 6.34 13.14 24.54
CA ASP A 94 5.32 14.02 25.15
C ASP A 94 4.40 13.29 26.15
#